data_AF-A0A1G0EBQ1-F1
#
_entry.id   AF-A0A1G0EBQ1-F1
#
_cell.length_a   1.000
_cell.length_b   1.000
_cell.length_c   1.000
_cell.angle_alpha   90.00
_cell.angle_beta   90.00
_cell.angle_gamma   90.00
#
_symmetry.space_group_name_H-M   'P 1'
#
loop_
_entity.id
_entity.type
_entity.pdbx_description
1 polymer ?
#
loop_
_entity_poly.entity_id
_entity_poly.type
_entity_poly.pdbx_seq_one_letter_code
_entity_poly.pdbx_strand_id
1 'polypeptide(L)'
;MSEIIEDPVCHMQVSSTSFATEYAGRCYAFCSAQCRERFLATPRVYIGFPGNPAAAQEGKKSIKRRRLLLSAPLDAGQAEQAKCALLELMGVQEIVIEGGRIEIRYDLIQVTAEQIEEKLALIGADLGDDWIDRLKMAFIHNLEEIEISSLQVDDRKRYPLTGGNALE
;
A
#
# COMPACT_ATOMS: atom_id res chain seq x y z
N MET A 1 -15.45 28.85 12.48
CA MET A 1 -16.13 27.61 12.08
C MET A 1 -15.06 26.72 11.49
N SER A 2 -14.85 25.54 12.05
CA SER A 2 -13.88 24.57 11.51
C SER A 2 -14.48 23.97 10.23
N GLU A 3 -13.80 24.15 9.11
CA GLU A 3 -14.17 23.46 7.87
C GLU A 3 -13.98 21.95 8.09
N ILE A 4 -15.01 21.17 7.78
CA ILE A 4 -14.98 19.71 7.88
C ILE A 4 -14.64 19.17 6.49
N ILE A 5 -13.56 18.41 6.40
CA ILE A 5 -13.12 17.74 5.17
C ILE A 5 -13.02 16.24 5.39
N GLU A 6 -13.07 15.49 4.31
CA GLU A 6 -13.00 14.04 4.33
C GLU A 6 -11.53 13.56 4.34
N ASP A 7 -11.20 12.67 5.27
CA ASP A 7 -9.91 11.97 5.28
C ASP A 7 -9.82 11.06 4.04
N PRO A 8 -8.85 11.27 3.12
CA PRO A 8 -8.78 10.53 1.87
C PRO A 8 -8.36 9.05 2.03
N VAL A 9 -7.92 8.64 3.23
CA VAL A 9 -7.51 7.27 3.53
C VAL A 9 -8.67 6.44 4.05
N CYS A 10 -9.47 6.99 4.98
CA CYS A 10 -10.51 6.25 5.69
C CYS A 10 -11.93 6.80 5.49
N HIS A 11 -12.08 7.90 4.74
CA HIS A 11 -13.37 8.57 4.46
C HIS A 11 -14.08 9.15 5.69
N MET A 12 -13.36 9.34 6.80
CA MET A 12 -13.90 9.94 8.01
C MET A 12 -13.96 11.47 7.86
N GLN A 13 -15.06 12.09 8.31
CA GLN A 13 -15.19 13.55 8.35
C GLN A 13 -14.39 14.13 9.53
N VAL A 14 -13.46 15.03 9.24
CA VAL A 14 -12.53 15.60 10.22
C VAL A 14 -12.43 17.12 10.07
N SER A 15 -11.99 17.80 11.12
CA SER A 15 -11.60 19.22 10.99
C SER A 15 -10.44 19.35 10.01
N SER A 16 -10.48 20.37 9.15
CA SER A 16 -9.40 20.77 8.24
C SER A 16 -8.06 21.02 8.93
N THR A 17 -8.06 21.24 10.24
CA THR A 17 -6.85 21.43 11.05
C THR A 17 -6.32 20.13 11.67
N SER A 18 -7.08 19.03 11.62
CA SER A 18 -6.70 17.74 12.22
C SER A 18 -5.62 17.07 11.39
N PHE A 19 -4.41 16.93 11.97
CA PHE A 19 -3.25 16.34 11.28
C PHE A 19 -2.99 16.95 9.89
N ALA A 20 -3.27 18.24 9.74
CA ALA A 20 -3.21 18.93 8.45
C ALA A 20 -1.83 18.77 7.79
N THR A 21 -1.83 18.45 6.50
CA THR A 21 -0.63 18.17 5.70
C THR A 21 -0.78 18.75 4.31
N GLU A 22 0.23 19.46 3.84
CA GLU A 22 0.29 19.92 2.46
C GLU A 22 0.99 18.89 1.57
N TYR A 23 0.35 18.53 0.45
CA TYR A 23 0.92 17.65 -0.56
C TYR A 23 0.54 18.12 -1.96
N ALA A 24 1.52 18.26 -2.85
CA ALA A 24 1.33 18.73 -4.23
C ALA A 24 0.53 20.05 -4.35
N GLY A 25 0.75 20.98 -3.40
CA GLY A 25 0.07 22.28 -3.36
C GLY A 25 -1.40 22.23 -2.94
N ARG A 26 -1.85 21.12 -2.32
CA ARG A 26 -3.18 20.98 -1.70
C ARG A 26 -3.05 20.61 -0.23
N CYS A 27 -3.95 21.13 0.59
CA CYS A 27 -4.03 20.78 2.01
C CYS A 27 -4.98 19.58 2.21
N TYR A 28 -4.54 18.63 3.02
CA TYR A 28 -5.29 17.44 3.44
C TYR A 28 -5.35 17.38 4.96
N ALA A 29 -6.39 16.78 5.52
CA ALA A 29 -6.52 16.49 6.94
C ALA A 29 -6.83 15.01 7.16
N PHE A 30 -6.49 14.51 8.35
CA PHE A 30 -6.61 13.10 8.68
C PHE A 30 -7.23 12.90 10.05
N CYS A 31 -7.89 11.76 10.26
CA CYS A 31 -8.47 11.41 11.56
C CYS A 31 -7.40 11.02 12.59
N SER A 32 -6.24 10.58 12.12
CA SER A 32 -5.15 10.06 12.94
C SER A 32 -3.80 10.25 12.27
N ALA A 33 -2.73 10.19 13.07
CA ALA A 33 -1.35 10.18 12.55
C ALA A 33 -1.11 9.00 11.59
N GLN A 34 -1.69 7.83 11.86
CA GLN A 34 -1.56 6.65 11.01
C GLN A 34 -2.17 6.87 9.61
N CYS A 35 -3.33 7.53 9.52
CA CYS A 35 -3.93 7.86 8.21
C CYS A 35 -3.04 8.85 7.43
N ARG A 36 -2.48 9.85 8.12
CA ARG A 36 -1.51 10.77 7.51
C ARG A 36 -0.26 10.04 6.98
N GLU A 37 0.30 9.12 7.76
CA GLU A 37 1.49 8.35 7.38
C GLU A 37 1.22 7.44 6.18
N ARG A 38 0.10 6.72 6.18
CA ARG A 38 -0.37 5.92 5.03
C ARG A 38 -0.50 6.75 3.78
N PHE A 39 -1.13 7.92 3.90
CA PHE A 39 -1.25 8.86 2.80
C PHE A 39 0.11 9.29 2.26
N LEU A 40 1.04 9.71 3.11
CA LEU A 40 2.37 10.17 2.69
C LEU A 40 3.22 9.05 2.08
N ALA A 41 3.05 7.80 2.53
CA ALA A 41 3.75 6.65 1.99
C ALA A 41 3.33 6.35 0.54
N THR A 42 2.02 6.39 0.24
CA THR A 42 1.51 6.15 -1.12
C THR A 42 0.39 7.12 -1.53
N PRO A 43 0.66 8.42 -1.72
CA PRO A 43 -0.39 9.44 -1.90
C PRO A 43 -1.26 9.17 -3.14
N ARG A 44 -0.64 8.64 -4.20
CA ARG A 44 -1.27 8.37 -5.48
C ARG A 44 -2.40 7.33 -5.42
N VAL A 45 -2.39 6.44 -4.43
CA VAL A 45 -3.47 5.47 -4.20
C VAL A 45 -4.74 6.18 -3.74
N TYR A 46 -4.61 7.26 -2.99
CA TYR A 46 -5.73 7.97 -2.35
C TYR A 46 -6.26 9.16 -3.17
N ILE A 47 -5.40 9.94 -3.83
CA ILE A 47 -5.78 11.21 -4.47
C ILE A 47 -5.66 11.27 -6.00
N GLY A 48 -5.15 10.22 -6.65
CA GLY A 48 -5.11 10.16 -8.12
C GLY A 48 -4.24 11.25 -8.75
N PHE A 49 -4.53 11.65 -10.00
CA PHE A 49 -3.82 12.72 -10.72
C PHE A 49 -4.75 13.92 -10.99
N PRO A 50 -4.22 15.15 -11.16
CA PRO A 50 -5.01 16.27 -11.67
C PRO A 50 -5.60 15.92 -13.05
N GLY A 51 -6.93 15.85 -13.15
CA GLY A 51 -7.65 15.47 -14.38
C GLY A 51 -8.02 13.98 -14.49
N ASN A 52 -7.64 13.15 -13.51
CA ASN A 52 -8.09 11.76 -13.38
C ASN A 52 -8.37 11.44 -11.90
N PRO A 53 -9.64 11.28 -11.48
CA PRO A 53 -9.97 10.97 -10.09
C PRO A 53 -9.29 9.66 -9.62
N ALA A 54 -8.96 9.60 -8.33
CA ALA A 54 -8.29 8.46 -7.73
C ALA A 54 -9.19 7.22 -7.70
N ALA A 55 -8.62 6.02 -7.91
CA ALA A 55 -9.34 4.76 -7.77
C ALA A 55 -9.98 4.59 -6.37
N ALA A 56 -9.43 5.21 -5.32
CA ALA A 56 -10.01 5.23 -3.98
C ALA A 56 -11.41 5.90 -3.92
N GLN A 57 -11.74 6.83 -4.82
CA GLN A 57 -13.05 7.48 -4.86
C GLN A 57 -14.17 6.60 -5.42
N GLU A 58 -13.86 5.42 -5.95
CA GLU A 58 -14.85 4.48 -6.51
C GLU A 58 -14.99 3.19 -5.66
N GLY A 59 -14.38 3.10 -4.48
CA GLY A 59 -14.36 1.88 -3.67
C GLY A 59 -13.56 0.74 -4.33
N LYS A 60 -12.64 1.07 -5.24
CA LYS A 60 -11.82 0.09 -5.96
C LYS A 60 -10.62 -0.32 -5.12
N LYS A 61 -10.53 -1.61 -4.80
CA LYS A 61 -9.43 -2.22 -4.04
C LYS A 61 -8.11 -2.09 -4.81
N SER A 62 -7.02 -1.75 -4.11
CA SER A 62 -5.68 -1.66 -4.71
C SER A 62 -4.87 -2.91 -4.33
N ILE A 63 -5.12 -4.01 -5.03
CA ILE A 63 -4.51 -5.30 -4.70
C ILE A 63 -3.07 -5.35 -5.19
N LYS A 64 -2.16 -5.67 -4.27
CA LYS A 64 -0.75 -5.93 -4.54
C LYS A 64 -0.43 -7.39 -4.30
N ARG A 65 0.61 -7.85 -4.99
CA ARG A 65 1.24 -9.13 -4.75
C ARG A 65 2.69 -8.91 -4.36
N ARG A 66 3.05 -9.32 -3.16
CA ARG A 66 4.40 -9.23 -2.62
C ARG A 66 4.99 -10.61 -2.46
N ARG A 67 6.23 -10.77 -2.93
CA ARG A 67 7.00 -12.00 -2.78
C ARG A 67 8.21 -11.77 -1.89
N LEU A 68 8.34 -12.62 -0.89
CA LEU A 68 9.42 -12.63 0.08
C LEU A 68 10.16 -13.97 -0.01
N LEU A 69 11.49 -13.92 0.05
CA LEU A 69 12.37 -15.09 0.03
C LEU A 69 13.14 -15.18 1.34
N LEU A 70 12.83 -16.20 2.13
CA LEU A 70 13.51 -16.53 3.36
C LEU A 70 14.83 -17.24 3.06
N SER A 71 15.83 -17.07 3.95
CA SER A 71 17.12 -17.74 3.80
C SER A 71 17.08 -19.25 4.10
N ALA A 72 16.02 -19.73 4.74
CA ALA A 72 15.74 -21.15 4.99
C ALA A 72 14.23 -21.43 4.94
N PRO A 73 13.80 -22.66 4.60
CA PRO A 73 12.39 -23.02 4.55
C PRO A 73 11.74 -23.03 5.93
N LEU A 74 10.42 -22.79 5.96
CA LEU A 74 9.59 -23.00 7.14
C LEU A 74 9.09 -24.43 7.19
N ASP A 75 9.03 -25.01 8.40
CA ASP A 75 8.28 -26.24 8.59
C ASP A 75 6.76 -25.98 8.56
N ALA A 76 5.97 -27.06 8.56
CA ALA A 76 4.51 -26.96 8.45
C ALA A 76 3.85 -26.18 9.60
N GLY A 77 4.39 -26.29 10.82
CA GLY A 77 3.87 -25.57 11.99
C GLY A 77 4.20 -24.08 11.90
N GLN A 78 5.44 -23.76 11.56
CA GLN A 78 5.90 -22.38 11.37
C GLN A 78 5.14 -21.68 10.24
N ALA A 79 4.93 -22.38 9.12
CA ALA A 79 4.16 -21.86 7.99
C ALA A 79 2.70 -21.58 8.38
N GLU A 80 2.04 -22.50 9.09
CA GLU A 80 0.64 -22.31 9.50
C GLU A 80 0.51 -21.18 10.52
N GLN A 81 1.42 -21.06 11.48
CA GLN A 81 1.44 -19.98 12.45
C GLN A 81 1.66 -18.61 11.77
N ALA A 82 2.63 -18.51 10.85
CA ALA A 82 2.87 -17.28 10.10
C ALA A 82 1.66 -16.88 9.24
N LYS A 83 1.04 -17.86 8.59
CA LYS A 83 -0.18 -17.67 7.78
C LYS A 83 -1.35 -17.17 8.64
N CYS A 84 -1.64 -17.83 9.76
CA CYS A 84 -2.73 -17.44 10.66
C CYS A 84 -2.55 -16.00 11.13
N ALA A 85 -1.35 -15.67 11.62
CA ALA A 85 -1.06 -14.35 12.15
C ALA A 85 -1.13 -13.24 11.09
N LEU A 86 -0.65 -13.49 9.86
CA LEU A 86 -0.77 -12.50 8.78
C LEU A 86 -2.21 -12.29 8.30
N LEU A 87 -3.06 -13.33 8.32
CA LEU A 87 -4.47 -13.23 7.95
C LEU A 87 -5.30 -12.41 8.96
N GLU A 88 -4.78 -12.13 10.17
CA GLU A 88 -5.41 -11.21 11.12
C GLU A 88 -5.33 -9.75 10.67
N LEU A 89 -4.40 -9.40 9.76
CA LEU A 89 -4.30 -8.05 9.23
C LEU A 89 -5.46 -7.78 8.25
N MET A 90 -6.27 -6.77 8.57
CA MET A 90 -7.32 -6.29 7.67
C MET A 90 -6.73 -5.91 6.31
N GLY A 91 -7.19 -6.55 5.24
CA GLY A 91 -6.76 -6.27 3.86
C GLY A 91 -5.89 -7.34 3.23
N VAL A 92 -5.34 -8.28 4.00
CA VAL A 92 -4.67 -9.46 3.44
C VAL A 92 -5.74 -10.41 2.89
N GLN A 93 -5.61 -10.78 1.62
CA GLN A 93 -6.60 -11.60 0.89
C GLN A 93 -6.15 -13.04 0.68
N GLU A 94 -4.86 -13.24 0.45
CA GLU A 94 -4.30 -14.56 0.18
C GLU A 94 -2.85 -14.63 0.63
N ILE A 95 -2.45 -15.78 1.17
CA ILE A 95 -1.08 -16.07 1.57
C ILE A 95 -0.74 -17.49 1.12
N VAL A 96 0.37 -17.62 0.40
CA VAL A 96 0.95 -18.90 0.01
C VAL A 96 2.36 -18.98 0.57
N ILE A 97 2.63 -20.03 1.34
CA ILE A 97 3.95 -20.31 1.92
C ILE A 97 4.41 -21.65 1.40
N GLU A 98 5.48 -21.66 0.63
CA GLU A 98 6.07 -22.85 0.03
C GLU A 98 7.58 -22.86 0.28
N GLY A 99 8.02 -23.73 1.19
CA GLY A 99 9.41 -23.79 1.62
C GLY A 99 9.87 -22.45 2.19
N GLY A 100 10.80 -21.79 1.49
CA GLY A 100 11.33 -20.47 1.86
C GLY A 100 10.63 -19.29 1.18
N ARG A 101 9.57 -19.50 0.41
CA ARG A 101 8.88 -18.42 -0.31
C ARG A 101 7.55 -18.09 0.36
N ILE A 102 7.34 -16.81 0.63
CA ILE A 102 6.05 -16.27 1.09
C ILE A 102 5.52 -15.35 -0.01
N GLU A 103 4.32 -15.63 -0.51
CA GLU A 103 3.58 -14.77 -1.43
C GLU A 103 2.33 -14.24 -0.74
N ILE A 104 2.16 -12.92 -0.73
CA ILE A 104 1.08 -12.23 -0.03
C ILE A 104 0.32 -11.38 -1.04
N ARG A 105 -1.00 -11.57 -1.10
CA ARG A 105 -1.90 -10.66 -1.82
C ARG A 105 -2.67 -9.81 -0.82
N TYR A 106 -2.59 -8.50 -0.95
CA TYR A 106 -3.17 -7.58 0.03
C TYR A 106 -3.66 -6.29 -0.61
N ASP A 107 -4.66 -5.67 0.01
CA ASP A 107 -5.19 -4.36 -0.35
C ASP A 107 -4.35 -3.26 0.31
N LEU A 108 -3.60 -2.50 -0.49
CA LEU A 108 -2.78 -1.38 -0.01
C LEU A 108 -3.58 -0.29 0.71
N ILE A 109 -4.88 -0.21 0.48
CA ILE A 109 -5.74 0.75 1.15
C ILE A 109 -5.91 0.37 2.62
N GLN A 110 -5.90 -0.94 2.93
CA GLN A 110 -6.23 -1.47 4.26
C GLN A 110 -4.99 -1.82 5.09
N VAL A 111 -3.92 -2.31 4.45
CA VAL A 111 -2.68 -2.72 5.13
C VAL A 111 -1.44 -2.25 4.38
N THR A 112 -0.47 -1.71 5.13
CA THR A 112 0.81 -1.25 4.58
C THR A 112 1.84 -2.37 4.54
N ALA A 113 2.88 -2.19 3.72
CA ALA A 113 4.04 -3.07 3.71
C ALA A 113 4.69 -3.17 5.11
N GLU A 114 4.85 -2.04 5.80
CA GLU A 114 5.43 -1.97 7.15
C GLU A 114 4.61 -2.76 8.17
N GLN A 115 3.27 -2.70 8.13
CA GLN A 115 2.44 -3.48 9.04
C GLN A 115 2.58 -5.00 8.82
N ILE A 116 2.77 -5.42 7.57
CA ILE A 116 3.08 -6.83 7.24
C ILE A 116 4.45 -7.21 7.80
N GLU A 117 5.44 -6.32 7.69
CA GLU A 117 6.81 -6.53 8.20
C GLU A 117 6.85 -6.61 9.73
N GLU A 118 6.18 -5.69 10.41
CA GLU A 118 6.05 -5.69 11.87
C GLU A 118 5.37 -6.97 12.36
N LYS A 119 4.28 -7.40 11.70
CA LYS A 119 3.61 -8.65 12.06
C LYS A 119 4.53 -9.85 11.84
N LEU A 120 5.25 -9.92 10.72
CA LEU A 120 6.27 -10.94 10.47
C LEU A 120 7.39 -10.92 11.52
N ALA A 121 7.85 -9.74 11.94
CA ALA A 121 8.87 -9.60 12.98
C ALA A 121 8.36 -10.09 14.35
N LEU A 122 7.11 -9.75 14.71
CA LEU A 122 6.47 -10.18 15.96
C LEU A 122 6.30 -11.68 16.05
N ILE A 123 5.81 -12.32 14.97
CA ILE A 123 5.68 -13.79 14.89
C ILE A 123 7.05 -14.46 15.12
N GLY A 124 8.13 -13.79 14.71
CA GLY A 124 9.49 -14.26 14.88
C GLY A 124 9.95 -14.51 16.30
N ALA A 125 9.44 -13.73 17.24
CA ALA A 125 9.73 -13.94 18.66
C ALA A 125 9.20 -15.30 19.14
N ASP A 126 8.14 -15.81 18.51
CA ASP A 126 7.49 -17.07 18.87
C ASP A 126 7.95 -18.26 18.02
N LEU A 127 8.56 -18.02 16.84
CA LEU A 127 9.00 -19.07 15.90
C LEU A 127 10.44 -19.56 16.12
N GLY A 128 11.18 -18.91 17.03
CA GLY A 128 12.54 -19.29 17.45
C GLY A 128 13.65 -18.36 16.94
N ASP A 129 14.83 -18.47 17.56
CA ASP A 129 15.95 -17.51 17.44
C ASP A 129 16.44 -17.26 16.00
N ASP A 130 16.30 -18.25 15.11
CA ASP A 130 16.75 -18.16 13.71
C ASP A 130 15.82 -17.35 12.80
N TRP A 131 14.61 -17.00 13.24
CA TRP A 131 13.60 -16.39 12.37
C TRP A 131 14.02 -15.04 11.82
N ILE A 132 14.63 -14.19 12.65
CA ILE A 132 15.10 -12.87 12.23
C ILE A 132 16.19 -13.02 11.16
N ASP A 133 17.09 -13.99 11.32
CA ASP A 133 18.12 -14.29 10.32
C ASP A 133 17.56 -14.84 9.01
N ARG A 134 16.40 -15.52 9.07
CA ARG A 134 15.65 -15.98 7.90
C ARG A 134 14.96 -14.86 7.13
N LEU A 135 14.48 -13.83 7.82
CA LEU A 135 13.82 -12.66 7.22
C LEU A 135 14.78 -11.59 6.69
N LYS A 136 16.01 -11.48 7.22
CA LYS A 136 16.98 -10.45 6.81
C LYS A 136 17.22 -10.37 5.30
N MET A 137 17.21 -11.50 4.58
CA MET A 137 17.37 -11.55 3.12
C MET A 137 16.07 -11.28 2.34
N ALA A 138 14.92 -11.56 2.96
CA ALA A 138 13.61 -11.38 2.35
C ALA A 138 13.29 -9.90 2.09
N PHE A 139 13.77 -9.01 2.96
CA PHE A 139 13.60 -7.56 2.80
C PHE A 139 14.53 -6.96 1.74
N ILE A 140 15.66 -7.59 1.46
CA ILE A 140 16.63 -7.16 0.44
C ILE A 140 16.15 -7.55 -0.97
N HIS A 141 15.48 -8.70 -1.12
CA HIS A 141 14.93 -9.18 -2.39
C HIS A 141 13.40 -9.01 -2.52
N ASN A 142 12.84 -8.00 -1.85
CA ASN A 142 11.42 -7.68 -1.97
C ASN A 142 11.07 -7.30 -3.42
N LEU A 143 10.30 -8.16 -4.08
CA LEU A 143 9.69 -7.86 -5.35
C LEU A 143 8.19 -7.62 -5.11
N GLU A 144 7.82 -6.34 -5.12
CA GLU A 144 6.41 -5.91 -5.06
C GLU A 144 5.91 -5.66 -6.48
N GLU A 145 5.05 -6.56 -6.96
CA GLU A 145 4.39 -6.40 -8.25
C GLU A 145 3.03 -5.72 -8.03
N ILE A 146 2.79 -4.65 -8.78
CA ILE A 146 1.49 -3.98 -8.81
C ILE A 146 0.61 -4.71 -9.82
N GLU A 147 -0.35 -5.51 -9.36
CA GLU A 147 -1.44 -5.95 -10.22
C GLU A 147 -2.38 -4.75 -10.46
N ILE A 148 -2.07 -3.92 -11.46
CA ILE A 148 -3.00 -2.91 -11.95
C ILE A 148 -4.16 -3.66 -12.59
N SER A 149 -5.22 -3.91 -11.83
CA SER A 149 -6.49 -4.33 -12.39
C SER A 149 -7.13 -3.14 -13.13
N SER A 150 -6.73 -3.00 -14.40
CA SER A 150 -7.43 -2.28 -15.47
C SER A 150 -7.64 -0.77 -15.30
N LEU A 151 -6.65 -0.01 -15.74
CA LEU A 151 -6.89 1.17 -16.58
C LEU A 151 -5.72 1.22 -17.58
N GLN A 152 -5.86 0.52 -18.71
CA GLN A 152 -5.22 0.99 -19.93
C GLN A 152 -5.78 2.39 -20.17
N VAL A 153 -5.01 3.41 -19.78
CA VAL A 153 -5.20 4.73 -20.37
C VAL A 153 -4.71 4.57 -21.80
N ASP A 154 -5.65 4.45 -22.73
CA ASP A 154 -5.36 4.50 -24.16
C ASP A 154 -4.64 5.82 -24.44
N ASP A 155 -3.32 5.73 -24.63
CA ASP A 155 -2.38 6.83 -24.91
C ASP A 155 -2.59 7.42 -26.33
N ARG A 156 -3.83 7.44 -26.85
CA ARG A 156 -4.14 7.94 -28.20
C ARG A 156 -5.11 9.11 -28.23
N LYS A 157 -5.17 9.92 -27.18
CA LYS A 157 -5.71 11.29 -27.32
C LYS A 157 -4.65 12.34 -27.10
N ARG A 158 -3.76 12.36 -28.10
CA ARG A 158 -3.04 13.51 -28.64
C ARG A 158 -3.76 14.83 -28.34
N TYR A 159 -3.25 15.60 -27.39
CA TYR A 159 -3.62 17.01 -27.26
C TYR A 159 -2.96 17.77 -28.41
N PRO A 160 -3.69 18.65 -29.14
CA PRO A 160 -3.07 19.46 -30.18
C PRO A 160 -2.10 20.46 -29.52
N LEU A 161 -0.84 20.43 -29.96
CA LEU A 161 0.13 21.46 -29.66
C LEU A 161 -0.31 22.76 -30.37
N THR A 162 -1.11 23.59 -29.71
CA THR A 162 -1.19 25.01 -30.08
C THR A 162 0.00 25.72 -29.45
N GLY A 163 1.15 25.58 -30.10
CA GLY A 163 2.32 26.43 -29.92
C GLY A 163 2.63 27.05 -31.28
N GLY A 164 2.41 28.36 -31.40
CA GLY A 164 2.64 29.08 -32.65
C GLY A 164 4.12 29.25 -32.99
N ASN A 165 4.40 29.56 -34.26
CA ASN A 165 5.21 30.74 -34.60
C ASN A 165 5.11 31.10 -36.10
N ALA A 166 4.93 32.41 -36.34
CA ALA A 166 5.53 33.32 -37.33
C ALA A 166 5.74 32.96 -38.83
N LEU A 167 5.63 34.04 -39.63
CA LEU A 167 6.09 34.28 -41.02
C LEU A 167 5.12 33.74 -42.08
N GLU A 168 4.58 34.51 -43.03
CA GLU A 168 5.06 35.69 -43.78
C GLU A 168 4.04 36.82 -43.88
#